data_AF-A0A1X0RIV9-F1
#
_entry.id   AF-A0A1X0RIV9-F1
#
_cell.length_a   1.000
_cell.length_b   1.000
_cell.length_c   1.000
_cell.angle_alpha   90.00
_cell.angle_beta   90.00
_cell.angle_gamma   90.00
#
_symmetry.space_group_name_H-M   'P 1'
#
loop_
_entity.id
_entity.type
_entity.pdbx_description
1 polymer ?
#
loop_
_entity_poly.entity_id
_entity_poly.type
_entity_poly.pdbx_seq_one_letter_code
_entity_poly.pdbx_strand_id
1 'polypeptide(L)'
;MNTPSPNLQLVGQLLTQAKVLLIPLGAFTPTIGKINADSMTTARDILEIGAYYSVRVKDIASFERYIAQLNTYYHDLSSQLPPSQQMYPLIGLNLLRLLSQNKLSEFHTTLESIDLDQLHSNPFIKQAVDLEQYLMEGSYNKVWSARGSVKGEEFTFFYDILMNTTRHEIANCSEKAYEYLPLNDACTLLFLKNTEELLSFASERGWKLNPAEQKVYFTTEDDSIVEIPQEQTITRTLGYAKELEPMLFLFAIIMDALLLFMMVFFVIMFSDLECDYINPIDLCNKLNQFVLPEMGAHAFLFFMFLVNGSWIATLLNLPLVAYNVRKVVNGRHMYDATEIFRTLPQHKKESFIKLGFYLIVSTSRL
;
A
#
# COMPACT_ATOMS: atom_id res chain seq x y z
N MET A 1 -35.19 -36.21 23.85
CA MET A 1 -35.29 -37.62 23.44
C MET A 1 -33.86 -38.12 23.28
N ASN A 2 -33.45 -39.08 24.11
CA ASN A 2 -32.10 -39.68 24.08
C ASN A 2 -31.85 -40.33 22.71
N THR A 3 -31.24 -39.60 21.79
CA THR A 3 -30.62 -40.21 20.63
C THR A 3 -29.39 -40.97 21.11
N PRO A 4 -29.30 -42.29 20.89
CA PRO A 4 -28.15 -43.07 21.30
C PRO A 4 -26.87 -42.45 20.70
N SER A 5 -25.80 -42.38 21.49
CA SER A 5 -24.48 -41.94 21.03
C SER A 5 -24.15 -42.63 19.70
N PRO A 6 -23.98 -41.89 18.59
CA PRO A 6 -23.83 -42.51 17.29
C PRO A 6 -22.56 -43.35 17.27
N ASN A 7 -22.68 -44.63 16.89
CA ASN A 7 -21.51 -45.48 16.70
C ASN A 7 -20.78 -45.02 15.42
N LEU A 8 -19.85 -44.08 15.59
CA LEU A 8 -19.08 -43.47 14.51
C LEU A 8 -18.30 -44.51 13.70
N GLN A 9 -17.80 -45.58 14.34
CA GLN A 9 -17.08 -46.64 13.64
C GLN A 9 -17.98 -47.43 12.67
N LEU A 10 -19.22 -47.72 13.07
CA LEU A 10 -20.18 -48.40 12.20
C LEU A 10 -20.59 -47.52 11.01
N VAL A 11 -20.78 -46.21 11.26
CA VAL A 11 -21.08 -45.24 10.19
C VAL A 11 -19.91 -45.14 9.21
N GLY A 12 -18.67 -45.15 9.70
CA GLY A 12 -17.48 -45.20 8.86
C GLY A 12 -17.45 -46.45 7.97
N GLN A 13 -17.73 -47.64 8.52
CA GLN A 13 -17.81 -48.88 7.75
C GLN A 13 -18.90 -48.84 6.69
N LEU A 14 -20.11 -48.38 7.04
CA LEU A 14 -21.22 -48.24 6.09
C LEU A 14 -20.93 -47.20 5.00
N LEU A 15 -20.25 -46.09 5.34
CA LEU A 15 -19.79 -45.09 4.36
C LEU A 15 -18.78 -45.70 3.37
N THR A 16 -17.85 -46.52 3.84
CA THR A 16 -16.90 -47.19 2.94
C THR A 16 -17.60 -48.16 2.00
N GLN A 17 -18.56 -48.94 2.50
CA GLN A 17 -19.38 -49.83 1.68
C GLN A 17 -20.23 -49.05 0.67
N ALA A 18 -20.85 -47.95 1.10
CA ALA A 18 -21.62 -47.06 0.24
C ALA A 18 -20.75 -46.44 -0.87
N LYS A 19 -19.52 -46.00 -0.54
CA LYS A 19 -18.56 -45.52 -1.55
C LYS A 19 -18.22 -46.58 -2.58
N VAL A 20 -17.98 -47.82 -2.16
CA VAL A 20 -17.71 -48.94 -3.07
C VAL A 20 -18.89 -49.19 -4.01
N LEU A 21 -20.12 -49.09 -3.50
CA LEU A 21 -21.35 -49.22 -4.30
C LEU A 21 -21.58 -48.04 -5.25
N LEU A 22 -21.08 -46.84 -4.92
CA LEU A 22 -21.19 -45.63 -5.76
C LEU A 22 -20.19 -45.59 -6.94
N ILE A 23 -19.07 -46.33 -6.86
CA ILE A 23 -18.10 -46.43 -7.96
C ILE A 23 -18.72 -46.98 -9.25
N PRO A 24 -19.42 -48.14 -9.27
CA PRO A 24 -20.03 -48.68 -10.49
C PRO A 24 -21.18 -47.83 -11.02
N LEU A 25 -21.80 -46.99 -10.18
CA LEU A 25 -22.84 -46.03 -10.57
C LEU A 25 -22.28 -44.80 -11.29
N GLY A 26 -20.95 -44.64 -11.38
CA GLY A 26 -20.31 -43.50 -12.07
C GLY A 26 -20.57 -42.15 -11.38
N ALA A 27 -20.97 -42.18 -10.10
CA ALA A 27 -21.44 -41.00 -9.37
C ALA A 27 -20.38 -39.89 -9.30
N PHE A 28 -19.09 -40.23 -9.21
CA PHE A 28 -17.99 -39.28 -9.04
C PHE A 28 -17.60 -38.49 -10.31
N THR A 29 -18.17 -38.84 -11.47
CA THR A 29 -18.04 -38.09 -12.72
C THR A 29 -19.42 -38.04 -13.41
N PRO A 30 -20.34 -37.19 -12.93
CA PRO A 30 -21.68 -37.14 -13.46
C PRO A 30 -21.63 -36.58 -14.89
N THR A 31 -21.66 -37.47 -15.89
CA THR A 31 -21.85 -37.05 -17.29
C THR A 31 -23.34 -36.95 -17.55
N ILE A 32 -23.78 -35.79 -18.04
CA ILE A 32 -25.18 -35.50 -18.38
C ILE A 32 -25.71 -36.61 -19.30
N GLY A 33 -26.74 -37.33 -18.84
CA GLY A 33 -27.50 -38.29 -19.66
C GLY A 33 -27.25 -39.80 -19.43
N LYS A 34 -26.39 -40.23 -18.51
CA LYS A 34 -26.15 -41.68 -18.23
C LYS A 34 -26.75 -42.22 -16.93
N ILE A 35 -27.25 -41.37 -16.03
CA ILE A 35 -27.60 -41.78 -14.65
C ILE A 35 -29.00 -41.23 -14.28
N ASN A 36 -29.79 -42.04 -13.57
CA ASN A 36 -31.10 -41.65 -13.03
C ASN A 36 -30.95 -40.55 -11.96
N ALA A 37 -31.84 -39.55 -12.00
CA ALA A 37 -31.85 -38.42 -11.05
C ALA A 37 -31.94 -38.88 -9.57
N ASP A 38 -32.66 -39.97 -9.30
CA ASP A 38 -32.80 -40.53 -7.93
C ASP A 38 -31.49 -41.11 -7.40
N SER A 39 -30.69 -41.75 -8.25
CA SER A 39 -29.38 -42.30 -7.87
C SER A 39 -28.37 -41.18 -7.60
N MET A 40 -28.44 -40.07 -8.34
CA MET A 40 -27.62 -38.89 -8.09
C MET A 40 -28.02 -38.19 -6.78
N THR A 41 -29.33 -38.09 -6.50
CA THR A 41 -29.84 -37.54 -5.23
C THR A 41 -29.35 -38.38 -4.06
N THR A 42 -29.45 -39.72 -4.17
CA THR A 42 -28.95 -40.64 -3.13
C THR A 42 -27.44 -40.50 -2.95
N ALA A 43 -26.67 -40.36 -4.04
CA ALA A 43 -25.22 -40.15 -3.97
C ALA A 43 -24.88 -38.83 -3.26
N ARG A 44 -25.58 -37.74 -3.57
CA ARG A 44 -25.44 -36.45 -2.89
C ARG A 44 -25.72 -36.59 -1.39
N ASP A 45 -26.83 -37.22 -1.02
CA ASP A 45 -27.21 -37.37 0.39
C ASP A 45 -26.18 -38.21 1.16
N ILE A 46 -25.60 -39.25 0.55
CA ILE A 46 -24.49 -40.04 1.13
C ILE A 46 -23.24 -39.19 1.32
N LEU A 47 -22.89 -38.33 0.35
CA LEU A 47 -21.74 -37.43 0.45
C LEU A 47 -21.95 -36.34 1.51
N GLU A 48 -23.17 -35.80 1.64
CA GLU A 48 -23.54 -34.85 2.70
C GLU A 48 -23.39 -35.48 4.09
N ILE A 49 -23.87 -36.71 4.27
CA ILE A 49 -23.67 -37.48 5.51
C ILE A 49 -22.18 -37.76 5.76
N GLY A 50 -21.41 -38.06 4.71
CA GLY A 50 -19.96 -38.26 4.77
C GLY A 50 -19.21 -37.00 5.22
N ALA A 51 -19.66 -35.83 4.79
CA ALA A 51 -19.11 -34.55 5.23
C ALA A 51 -19.38 -34.31 6.72
N TYR A 52 -20.63 -34.47 7.18
CA TYR A 52 -20.96 -34.36 8.61
C TYR A 52 -20.19 -35.36 9.48
N TYR A 53 -20.08 -36.61 9.02
CA TYR A 53 -19.27 -37.62 9.69
C TYR A 53 -17.81 -37.18 9.84
N SER A 54 -17.23 -36.57 8.80
CA SER A 54 -15.85 -36.09 8.82
C SER A 54 -15.63 -34.99 9.85
N VAL A 55 -16.61 -34.10 10.04
CA VAL A 55 -16.56 -33.07 11.09
C VAL A 55 -16.63 -33.69 12.49
N ARG A 56 -17.50 -34.70 12.71
CA ARG A 56 -17.57 -35.44 13.99
C ARG A 56 -16.27 -36.19 14.33
N VAL A 57 -15.64 -36.76 13.31
CA VAL A 57 -14.33 -37.43 13.44
C VAL A 57 -13.17 -36.42 13.58
N LYS A 58 -13.44 -35.13 13.35
CA LYS A 58 -12.48 -34.03 13.40
C LYS A 58 -11.39 -34.13 12.31
N ASP A 59 -11.74 -34.75 11.17
CA ASP A 59 -10.85 -34.85 10.01
C ASP A 59 -11.18 -33.74 8.99
N ILE A 60 -10.39 -32.67 9.05
CA ILE A 60 -10.55 -31.47 8.20
C ILE A 60 -10.24 -31.80 6.73
N ALA A 61 -9.26 -32.67 6.47
CA ALA A 61 -8.83 -33.01 5.11
C ALA A 61 -9.86 -33.89 4.40
N SER A 62 -10.46 -34.86 5.11
CA SER A 62 -11.58 -35.63 4.55
C SER A 62 -12.79 -34.75 4.29
N PHE A 63 -13.11 -33.82 5.19
CA PHE A 63 -14.21 -32.87 4.99
C PHE A 63 -14.00 -32.01 3.72
N GLU A 64 -12.79 -31.48 3.50
CA GLU A 64 -12.45 -30.72 2.29
C GLU A 64 -12.71 -31.53 1.01
N ARG A 65 -12.33 -32.81 1.00
CA ARG A 65 -12.55 -33.70 -0.14
C ARG A 65 -14.05 -33.89 -0.42
N TYR A 66 -14.86 -34.06 0.61
CA TYR A 66 -16.31 -34.19 0.45
C TYR A 66 -16.94 -32.88 -0.05
N ILE A 67 -16.50 -31.73 0.46
CA ILE A 67 -16.98 -30.42 -0.02
C ILE A 67 -16.63 -30.19 -1.49
N ALA A 68 -15.39 -30.49 -1.90
CA ALA A 68 -14.98 -30.36 -3.29
C ALA A 68 -15.85 -31.23 -4.22
N GLN A 69 -16.19 -32.46 -3.79
CA GLN A 69 -17.11 -33.32 -4.53
C GLN A 69 -18.54 -32.74 -4.54
N LEU A 70 -19.05 -32.29 -3.41
CA LEU A 70 -20.40 -31.72 -3.29
C LEU A 70 -20.58 -30.43 -4.09
N ASN A 71 -19.56 -29.59 -4.20
CA ASN A 71 -19.60 -28.39 -5.03
C ASN A 71 -19.89 -28.72 -6.51
N THR A 72 -19.38 -29.84 -7.03
CA THR A 72 -19.75 -30.27 -8.41
C THR A 72 -21.23 -30.63 -8.52
N TYR A 73 -21.83 -31.23 -7.48
CA TYR A 73 -23.27 -31.51 -7.44
C TYR A 73 -24.13 -30.25 -7.27
N TYR A 74 -23.62 -29.23 -6.59
CA TYR A 74 -24.37 -27.99 -6.35
C TYR A 74 -24.32 -27.03 -7.54
N HIS A 75 -23.19 -26.92 -8.24
CA HIS A 75 -23.03 -25.99 -9.35
C HIS A 75 -23.39 -26.61 -10.72
N ASP A 76 -22.80 -27.76 -11.06
CA ASP A 76 -22.91 -28.34 -12.41
C ASP A 76 -24.26 -29.06 -12.64
N LEU A 77 -24.85 -29.61 -11.56
CA LEU A 77 -26.11 -30.39 -11.61
C LEU A 77 -27.34 -29.60 -11.12
N SER A 78 -27.20 -28.29 -10.88
CA SER A 78 -28.28 -27.39 -10.47
C SER A 78 -29.50 -27.41 -11.40
N SER A 79 -29.31 -27.76 -12.67
CA SER A 79 -30.38 -27.85 -13.68
C SER A 79 -31.24 -29.12 -13.58
N GLN A 80 -30.78 -30.18 -12.92
CA GLN A 80 -31.46 -31.49 -12.88
C GLN A 80 -31.90 -31.93 -11.47
N LEU A 81 -31.35 -31.33 -10.41
CA LEU A 81 -31.60 -31.74 -9.03
C LEU A 81 -32.33 -30.64 -8.24
N PRO A 82 -33.29 -31.02 -7.36
CA PRO A 82 -33.89 -30.07 -6.43
C PRO A 82 -32.88 -29.68 -5.33
N PRO A 83 -32.95 -28.43 -4.81
CA PRO A 83 -32.06 -27.98 -3.75
C PRO A 83 -32.26 -28.79 -2.46
N SER A 84 -31.15 -29.27 -1.86
CA SER A 84 -31.16 -30.01 -0.59
C SER A 84 -31.35 -29.06 0.60
N GLN A 85 -32.09 -29.49 1.63
CA GLN A 85 -32.20 -28.76 2.89
C GLN A 85 -30.86 -28.66 3.64
N GLN A 86 -29.93 -29.60 3.39
CA GLN A 86 -28.61 -29.67 4.05
C GLN A 86 -27.53 -28.88 3.31
N MET A 87 -27.82 -28.36 2.12
CA MET A 87 -26.87 -27.59 1.32
C MET A 87 -26.38 -26.33 2.05
N TYR A 88 -27.28 -25.48 2.55
CA TYR A 88 -26.90 -24.22 3.18
C TYR A 88 -26.14 -24.38 4.51
N PRO A 89 -26.53 -25.28 5.44
CA PRO A 89 -25.72 -25.56 6.63
C PRO A 89 -24.30 -26.04 6.29
N LEU A 90 -24.16 -26.86 5.25
CA LEU A 90 -22.85 -27.38 4.85
C LEU A 90 -21.95 -26.33 4.20
N ILE A 91 -22.53 -25.43 3.39
CA ILE A 91 -21.85 -24.23 2.89
C ILE A 91 -21.39 -23.36 4.07
N GLY A 92 -22.25 -23.14 5.06
CA GLY A 92 -21.91 -22.42 6.29
C GLY A 92 -20.75 -23.08 7.06
N LEU A 93 -20.72 -24.41 7.17
CA LEU A 93 -19.60 -25.15 7.76
C LEU A 93 -18.32 -25.00 6.94
N ASN A 94 -18.40 -25.02 5.61
CA ASN A 94 -17.24 -24.78 4.76
C ASN A 94 -16.68 -23.36 4.92
N LEU A 95 -17.55 -22.34 5.00
CA LEU A 95 -17.15 -20.97 5.27
C LEU A 95 -16.43 -20.85 6.63
N LEU A 96 -16.95 -21.48 7.68
CA LEU A 96 -16.30 -21.51 8.99
C LEU A 96 -14.97 -22.25 8.99
N ARG A 97 -14.85 -23.34 8.22
CA ARG A 97 -13.57 -24.01 8.00
C ARG A 97 -12.55 -23.04 7.41
N LEU A 98 -12.90 -22.31 6.36
CA LEU A 98 -11.98 -21.37 5.69
C LEU A 98 -11.51 -20.26 6.65
N LEU A 99 -12.42 -19.75 7.48
CA LEU A 99 -12.07 -18.80 8.55
C LEU A 99 -11.11 -19.42 9.58
N SER A 100 -11.37 -20.65 10.02
CA SER A 100 -10.52 -21.34 10.99
C SER A 100 -9.09 -21.62 10.46
N GLN A 101 -8.94 -21.77 9.15
CA GLN A 101 -7.65 -21.96 8.48
C GLN A 101 -6.98 -20.64 8.07
N ASN A 102 -7.58 -19.49 8.39
CA ASN A 102 -7.11 -18.17 7.98
C ASN A 102 -6.97 -18.01 6.45
N LYS A 103 -7.83 -18.68 5.68
CA LYS A 103 -7.87 -18.61 4.21
C LYS A 103 -8.94 -17.63 3.73
N LEU A 104 -8.74 -16.35 4.03
CA LEU A 104 -9.75 -15.31 3.77
C LEU A 104 -10.02 -15.11 2.26
N SER A 105 -9.02 -15.29 1.40
CA SER A 105 -9.20 -15.16 -0.05
C SER A 105 -10.16 -16.21 -0.60
N GLU A 106 -9.97 -17.49 -0.25
CA GLU A 106 -10.87 -18.57 -0.64
C GLU A 106 -12.29 -18.35 -0.09
N PHE A 107 -12.41 -17.80 1.12
CA PHE A 107 -13.68 -17.44 1.73
C PHE A 107 -14.46 -16.44 0.87
N HIS A 108 -13.85 -15.31 0.47
CA HIS A 108 -14.53 -14.32 -0.36
C HIS A 108 -14.87 -14.84 -1.76
N THR A 109 -14.02 -15.68 -2.36
CA THR A 109 -14.34 -16.34 -3.64
C THR A 109 -15.55 -17.26 -3.51
N THR A 110 -15.64 -18.03 -2.42
CA THR A 110 -16.83 -18.88 -2.18
C THR A 110 -18.08 -18.06 -1.89
N LEU A 111 -17.95 -16.89 -1.28
CA LEU A 111 -19.06 -15.99 -1.01
C LEU A 111 -19.61 -15.37 -2.31
N GLU A 112 -18.73 -15.00 -3.26
CA GLU A 112 -19.13 -14.52 -4.59
C GLU A 112 -19.89 -15.57 -5.41
N SER A 113 -19.64 -16.85 -5.15
CA SER A 113 -20.32 -17.97 -5.82
C SER A 113 -21.76 -18.20 -5.33
N ILE A 114 -22.19 -17.54 -4.25
CA ILE A 114 -23.51 -17.70 -3.63
C ILE A 114 -24.44 -16.55 -4.06
N ASP A 115 -25.70 -16.85 -4.36
CA ASP A 115 -26.70 -15.84 -4.71
C ASP A 115 -26.96 -14.85 -3.55
N LEU A 116 -27.03 -13.56 -3.87
CA LEU A 116 -27.20 -12.46 -2.91
C LEU A 116 -28.48 -12.59 -2.05
N ASP A 117 -29.56 -13.12 -2.62
CA ASP A 117 -30.84 -13.32 -1.91
C ASP A 117 -30.72 -14.35 -0.78
N GLN A 118 -29.82 -15.33 -0.94
CA GLN A 118 -29.57 -16.39 0.03
C GLN A 118 -28.65 -15.94 1.18
N LEU A 119 -27.89 -14.85 0.98
CA LEU A 119 -26.99 -14.28 1.99
C LEU A 119 -27.77 -13.70 3.18
N HIS A 120 -28.88 -13.01 2.91
CA HIS A 120 -29.72 -12.40 3.94
C HIS A 120 -30.76 -13.36 4.51
N SER A 121 -31.21 -14.32 3.70
CA SER A 121 -32.28 -15.25 4.07
C SER A 121 -31.81 -16.38 4.98
N ASN A 122 -30.58 -16.88 4.77
CA ASN A 122 -30.08 -18.04 5.50
C ASN A 122 -29.33 -17.66 6.79
N PRO A 123 -29.81 -18.11 7.97
CA PRO A 123 -29.15 -17.82 9.24
C PRO A 123 -27.72 -18.34 9.34
N PHE A 124 -27.42 -19.50 8.72
CA PHE A 124 -26.10 -20.16 8.82
C PHE A 124 -25.01 -19.43 8.03
N ILE A 125 -25.33 -18.92 6.83
CA ILE A 125 -24.37 -18.17 6.01
C ILE A 125 -24.15 -16.80 6.64
N LYS A 126 -25.23 -16.12 7.03
CA LYS A 126 -25.15 -14.85 7.74
C LYS A 126 -24.28 -14.95 8.99
N GLN A 127 -24.39 -16.02 9.76
CA GLN A 127 -23.54 -16.24 10.93
C GLN A 127 -22.05 -16.29 10.58
N ALA A 128 -21.67 -16.95 9.48
CA ALA A 128 -20.27 -17.01 9.06
C ALA A 128 -19.75 -15.64 8.57
N VAL A 129 -20.60 -14.86 7.89
CA VAL A 129 -20.27 -13.51 7.42
C VAL A 129 -20.14 -12.52 8.58
N ASP A 130 -21.11 -12.51 9.50
CA ASP A 130 -21.08 -11.65 10.69
C ASP A 130 -19.81 -11.95 11.54
N LEU A 131 -19.44 -13.23 11.64
CA LEU A 131 -18.23 -13.66 12.34
C LEU A 131 -16.95 -13.15 11.67
N GLU A 132 -16.88 -13.22 10.35
CA GLU A 132 -15.77 -12.70 9.56
C GLU A 132 -15.65 -11.18 9.71
N GLN A 133 -16.76 -10.45 9.64
CA GLN A 133 -16.80 -9.01 9.91
C GLN A 133 -16.30 -8.69 11.32
N TYR A 134 -16.72 -9.44 12.34
CA TYR A 134 -16.23 -9.21 13.72
C TYR A 134 -14.72 -9.47 13.85
N LEU A 135 -14.17 -10.42 13.09
CA LEU A 135 -12.74 -10.69 13.06
C LEU A 135 -11.98 -9.54 12.37
N MET A 136 -12.50 -9.01 11.25
CA MET A 136 -11.94 -7.84 10.57
C MET A 136 -12.01 -6.56 11.42
N GLU A 137 -13.11 -6.35 12.15
CA GLU A 137 -13.27 -5.24 13.09
C GLU A 137 -12.35 -5.38 14.32
N GLY A 138 -11.76 -6.56 14.56
CA GLY A 138 -11.04 -6.88 15.81
C GLY A 138 -11.96 -6.95 17.03
N SER A 139 -13.27 -7.11 16.84
CA SER A 139 -14.26 -7.10 17.91
C SER A 139 -14.45 -8.49 18.54
N TYR A 140 -13.45 -8.94 19.30
CA TYR A 140 -13.43 -10.30 19.87
C TYR A 140 -14.55 -10.59 20.88
N ASN A 141 -15.08 -9.57 21.56
CA ASN A 141 -16.24 -9.72 22.46
C ASN A 141 -17.50 -10.22 21.72
N LYS A 142 -17.72 -9.72 20.49
CA LYS A 142 -18.83 -10.16 19.65
C LYS A 142 -18.61 -11.58 19.15
N VAL A 143 -17.37 -11.93 18.78
CA VAL A 143 -16.97 -13.29 18.39
C VAL A 143 -17.25 -14.29 19.52
N TRP A 144 -16.90 -13.95 20.76
CA TRP A 144 -17.18 -14.79 21.93
C TRP A 144 -18.69 -14.94 22.17
N SER A 145 -19.45 -13.86 22.05
CA SER A 145 -20.91 -13.88 22.21
C SER A 145 -21.60 -14.70 21.12
N ALA A 146 -21.08 -14.66 19.89
CA ALA A 146 -21.59 -15.43 18.75
C ALA A 146 -21.44 -16.94 18.96
N ARG A 147 -20.44 -17.41 19.74
CA ARG A 147 -20.34 -18.83 20.12
C ARG A 147 -21.59 -19.34 20.85
N GLY A 148 -22.23 -18.50 21.67
CA GLY A 148 -23.43 -18.85 22.42
C GLY A 148 -24.71 -18.97 21.57
N SER A 149 -24.72 -18.40 20.35
CA SER A 149 -25.85 -18.48 19.44
C SER A 149 -25.80 -19.67 18.48
N VAL A 150 -24.66 -20.39 18.44
CA VAL A 150 -24.44 -21.53 17.55
C VAL A 150 -25.33 -22.70 17.95
N LYS A 151 -26.17 -23.16 17.02
CA LYS A 151 -26.95 -24.39 17.15
C LYS A 151 -26.32 -25.49 16.30
N GLY A 152 -25.55 -26.37 16.94
CA GLY A 152 -24.99 -27.58 16.30
C GLY A 152 -23.62 -27.96 16.84
N GLU A 153 -23.43 -29.25 17.12
CA GLU A 153 -22.15 -29.81 17.62
C GLU A 153 -21.02 -29.63 16.60
N GLU A 154 -21.33 -29.77 15.30
CA GLU A 154 -20.38 -29.66 14.19
C GLU A 154 -19.76 -28.25 14.07
N PHE A 155 -20.58 -27.24 14.29
CA PHE A 155 -20.16 -25.84 14.26
C PHE A 155 -19.23 -25.54 15.44
N THR A 156 -19.54 -26.09 16.61
CA THR A 156 -18.76 -25.88 17.85
C THR A 156 -17.29 -26.27 17.67
N PHE A 157 -17.02 -27.34 16.91
CA PHE A 157 -15.65 -27.77 16.61
C PHE A 157 -14.82 -26.68 15.89
N PHE A 158 -15.35 -26.07 14.83
CA PHE A 158 -14.64 -25.00 14.11
C PHE A 158 -14.55 -23.70 14.93
N TYR A 159 -15.57 -23.40 15.74
CA TYR A 159 -15.52 -22.28 16.67
C TYR A 159 -14.42 -22.44 17.73
N ASP A 160 -14.17 -23.65 18.23
CA ASP A 160 -13.11 -23.90 19.21
C ASP A 160 -11.72 -23.68 18.62
N ILE A 161 -11.50 -24.11 17.36
CA ILE A 161 -10.25 -23.85 16.62
C ILE A 161 -10.06 -22.35 16.43
N LEU A 162 -11.09 -21.67 15.91
CA LEU A 162 -11.04 -20.23 15.68
C LEU A 162 -10.76 -19.47 16.98
N MET A 163 -11.37 -19.90 18.10
CA MET A 163 -11.18 -19.26 19.40
C MET A 163 -9.76 -19.41 19.94
N ASN A 164 -9.09 -20.53 19.61
CA ASN A 164 -7.69 -20.68 19.97
C ASN A 164 -6.81 -19.72 19.14
N THR A 165 -7.07 -19.62 17.84
CA THR A 165 -6.37 -18.69 16.95
C THR A 165 -6.60 -17.23 17.37
N THR A 166 -7.83 -16.82 17.65
CA THR A 166 -8.12 -15.45 18.12
C THR A 166 -7.42 -15.15 19.43
N ARG A 167 -7.34 -16.10 20.37
CA ARG A 167 -6.59 -15.91 21.62
C ARG A 167 -5.11 -15.64 21.38
N HIS A 168 -4.49 -16.34 20.42
CA HIS A 168 -3.10 -16.10 20.04
C HIS A 168 -2.89 -14.74 19.34
N GLU A 169 -3.82 -14.31 18.48
CA GLU A 169 -3.75 -12.98 17.86
C GLU A 169 -3.94 -11.85 18.88
N ILE A 170 -4.88 -12.01 19.80
CA ILE A 170 -5.09 -11.09 20.92
C ILE A 170 -3.81 -10.97 21.76
N ALA A 171 -3.14 -12.09 22.03
CA ALA A 171 -1.88 -12.12 22.75
C ALA A 171 -0.77 -11.36 21.99
N ASN A 172 -0.59 -11.62 20.69
CA ASN A 172 0.37 -10.91 19.83
C ASN A 172 0.13 -9.39 19.83
N CYS A 173 -1.14 -8.96 19.80
CA CYS A 173 -1.51 -7.56 19.88
C CYS A 173 -1.24 -6.96 21.27
N SER A 174 -1.50 -7.73 22.32
CA SER A 174 -1.26 -7.29 23.71
C SER A 174 0.22 -7.10 24.01
N GLU A 175 1.09 -7.96 23.47
CA GLU A 175 2.55 -7.85 23.57
C GLU A 175 3.10 -6.55 22.94
N LYS A 176 2.47 -6.05 21.87
CA LYS A 176 2.87 -4.81 21.19
C LYS A 176 2.24 -3.56 21.78
N ALA A 177 1.04 -3.68 22.32
CA ALA A 177 0.26 -2.55 22.80
C ALA A 177 0.59 -2.15 24.24
N TYR A 178 0.99 -3.12 25.07
CA TYR A 178 1.19 -2.91 26.50
C TYR A 178 2.57 -3.39 26.95
N GLU A 179 3.18 -2.67 27.89
CA GLU A 179 4.39 -3.12 28.57
C GLU A 179 4.07 -4.13 29.69
N TYR A 180 2.92 -3.94 30.35
CA TYR A 180 2.43 -4.83 31.40
C TYR A 180 0.90 -4.87 31.43
N LEU A 181 0.34 -5.97 31.95
CA LEU A 181 -1.10 -6.15 32.12
C LEU A 181 -1.41 -6.80 33.48
N PRO A 182 -2.37 -6.29 34.27
CA PRO A 182 -2.83 -6.96 35.48
C PRO A 182 -3.43 -8.35 35.17
N LEU A 183 -3.26 -9.31 36.08
CA LEU A 183 -3.72 -10.70 35.87
C LEU A 183 -5.23 -10.81 35.65
N ASN A 184 -6.05 -10.01 36.36
CA ASN A 184 -7.50 -10.02 36.20
C ASN A 184 -7.91 -9.51 34.82
N ASP A 185 -7.30 -8.41 34.38
CA ASP A 185 -7.58 -7.83 33.07
C ASP A 185 -7.11 -8.76 31.96
N ALA A 186 -5.93 -9.38 32.12
CA ALA A 186 -5.41 -10.41 31.21
C ALA A 186 -6.36 -11.61 31.08
N CYS A 187 -6.91 -12.10 32.19
CA CYS A 187 -7.91 -13.18 32.17
C CYS A 187 -9.17 -12.78 31.41
N THR A 188 -9.69 -11.58 31.64
CA THR A 188 -10.90 -11.11 30.93
C THR A 188 -10.65 -10.90 29.44
N LEU A 189 -9.49 -10.36 29.08
CA LEU A 189 -9.11 -10.04 27.71
C LEU A 189 -8.86 -11.30 26.87
N LEU A 190 -8.21 -12.33 27.45
CA LEU A 190 -7.95 -13.61 26.79
C LEU A 190 -9.09 -14.64 26.92
N PHE A 191 -10.20 -14.25 27.56
CA PHE A 191 -11.35 -15.11 27.88
C PHE A 191 -10.96 -16.41 28.60
N LEU A 192 -9.99 -16.35 29.52
CA LEU A 192 -9.55 -17.48 30.32
C LEU A 192 -10.41 -17.60 31.57
N LYS A 193 -10.76 -18.84 31.97
CA LYS A 193 -11.62 -19.07 33.13
C LYS A 193 -10.82 -19.08 34.43
N ASN A 194 -9.59 -19.57 34.38
CA ASN A 194 -8.75 -19.80 35.55
C ASN A 194 -7.42 -19.05 35.42
N THR A 195 -6.91 -18.55 36.55
CA THR A 195 -5.57 -17.98 36.65
C THR A 195 -4.48 -19.01 36.32
N GLU A 196 -4.73 -20.30 36.55
CA GLU A 196 -3.81 -21.39 36.18
C GLU A 196 -3.65 -21.55 34.66
N GLU A 197 -4.73 -21.39 33.89
CA GLU A 197 -4.66 -21.41 32.42
C GLU A 197 -3.83 -20.23 31.91
N LEU A 198 -3.98 -19.06 32.53
CA LEU A 198 -3.16 -17.89 32.22
C LEU A 198 -1.68 -18.14 32.53
N LEU A 199 -1.35 -18.83 33.62
CA LEU A 199 0.03 -19.19 33.94
C LEU A 199 0.62 -20.15 32.90
N SER A 200 -0.15 -21.16 32.45
CA SER A 200 0.29 -22.07 31.39
C SER A 200 0.52 -21.34 30.06
N PHE A 201 -0.39 -20.44 29.69
CA PHE A 201 -0.30 -19.63 28.48
C PHE A 201 0.88 -18.65 28.52
N ALA A 202 1.08 -17.99 29.66
CA ALA A 202 2.22 -17.11 29.90
C ALA A 202 3.55 -17.88 29.81
N SER A 203 3.60 -19.10 30.33
CA SER A 203 4.79 -19.95 30.24
C SER A 203 5.10 -20.39 28.81
N GLU A 204 4.07 -20.67 28.00
CA GLU A 204 4.22 -21.02 26.58
C GLU A 204 4.77 -19.84 25.78
N ARG A 205 4.37 -18.62 26.12
CA ARG A 205 4.77 -17.37 25.46
C ARG A 205 6.03 -16.72 26.02
N GLY A 206 6.52 -17.19 27.18
CA GLY A 206 7.72 -16.62 27.83
C GLY A 206 7.47 -15.30 28.57
N TRP A 207 6.24 -15.00 28.96
CA TRP A 207 5.93 -13.77 29.70
C TRP A 207 6.48 -13.80 31.12
N LYS A 208 7.03 -12.68 31.60
CA LYS A 208 7.56 -12.56 32.96
C LYS A 208 6.43 -12.22 33.91
N LEU A 209 6.11 -13.15 34.80
CA LEU A 209 5.10 -12.99 35.84
C LEU A 209 5.76 -12.46 37.11
N ASN A 210 5.25 -11.35 37.66
CA ASN A 210 5.63 -10.91 39.00
C ASN A 210 4.50 -11.24 40.00
N PRO A 211 4.64 -12.32 40.81
CA PRO A 211 3.57 -12.77 41.71
C PRO A 211 3.19 -11.75 42.79
N ALA A 212 4.13 -10.86 43.15
CA ALA A 212 3.93 -9.85 44.19
C ALA A 212 3.05 -8.67 43.71
N GLU A 213 3.12 -8.33 42.42
CA GLU A 213 2.37 -7.21 41.85
C GLU A 213 1.10 -7.63 41.10
N GLN A 214 0.87 -8.94 40.91
CA GLN A 214 -0.23 -9.48 40.11
C GLN A 214 -0.25 -8.91 38.67
N LYS A 215 0.93 -8.75 38.06
CA LYS A 215 1.11 -8.23 36.71
C LYS A 215 1.92 -9.18 35.83
N VAL A 216 1.52 -9.25 34.56
CA VAL A 216 2.25 -9.87 33.46
C VAL A 216 3.07 -8.78 32.78
N TYR A 217 4.37 -8.95 32.65
CA TYR A 217 5.21 -8.10 31.83
C TYR A 217 5.44 -8.77 30.47
N PHE A 218 5.09 -8.06 29.41
CA PHE A 218 5.42 -8.47 28.06
C PHE A 218 6.88 -8.07 27.83
N THR A 219 7.71 -9.00 27.38
CA THR A 219 9.08 -8.68 27.01
C THR A 219 9.02 -7.89 25.70
N THR A 220 9.02 -6.56 25.81
CA THR A 220 9.41 -5.71 24.70
C THR A 220 10.89 -6.00 24.44
N GLU A 221 11.15 -6.87 23.45
CA GLU A 221 12.43 -6.86 22.74
C GLU A 221 12.48 -5.58 21.86
N ASP A 222 12.33 -4.40 22.47
CA ASP A 222 12.55 -3.10 21.82
C ASP A 222 14.00 -2.66 21.99
N ASP A 223 14.94 -3.61 21.89
CA ASP A 223 16.37 -3.34 21.78
C ASP A 223 16.91 -3.58 20.36
N SER A 224 16.04 -3.76 19.36
CA SER A 224 16.41 -3.34 18.02
C SER A 224 16.21 -1.83 17.94
N ILE A 225 17.23 -1.08 18.39
CA ILE A 225 17.44 0.29 17.90
C ILE A 225 17.15 0.20 16.40
N VAL A 226 16.07 0.85 15.94
CA VAL A 226 15.74 0.89 14.52
C VAL A 226 16.94 1.55 13.87
N GLU A 227 17.87 0.74 13.35
CA GLU A 227 18.98 1.18 12.54
C GLU A 227 18.32 1.70 11.28
N ILE A 228 17.95 2.99 11.32
CA ILE A 228 17.52 3.74 10.15
C ILE A 228 18.58 3.44 9.10
N PRO A 229 18.24 2.91 7.91
CA PRO A 229 19.23 2.56 6.90
C PRO A 229 19.98 3.80 6.41
N GLN A 230 21.00 4.22 7.16
CA GLN A 230 21.73 5.48 6.96
C GLN A 230 22.37 5.49 5.58
N GLU A 231 22.89 4.34 5.13
CA GLU A 231 23.50 4.16 3.82
C GLU A 231 22.50 4.37 2.68
N GLN A 232 21.25 3.88 2.80
CA GLN A 232 20.24 4.06 1.78
C GLN A 232 19.80 5.53 1.69
N THR A 233 19.64 6.20 2.83
CA THR A 233 19.31 7.64 2.85
C THR A 233 20.44 8.46 2.23
N ILE A 234 21.71 8.20 2.61
CA ILE A 234 22.87 8.90 2.06
C ILE A 234 22.98 8.68 0.54
N THR A 235 22.81 7.43 0.07
CA THR A 235 22.88 7.11 -1.36
C THR A 235 21.78 7.81 -2.14
N ARG A 236 20.55 7.87 -1.60
CA ARG A 236 19.44 8.61 -2.22
C ARG A 236 19.72 10.11 -2.26
N THR A 237 20.21 10.71 -1.18
CA THR A 237 20.55 12.13 -1.13
C THR A 237 21.68 12.48 -2.12
N LEU A 238 22.72 11.64 -2.22
CA LEU A 238 23.79 11.80 -3.21
C LEU A 238 23.29 11.61 -4.65
N GLY A 239 22.36 10.67 -4.87
CA GLY A 239 21.70 10.48 -6.15
C GLY A 239 20.96 11.74 -6.60
N TYR A 240 20.12 12.31 -5.73
CA TYR A 240 19.40 13.56 -6.02
C TYR A 240 20.35 14.73 -6.29
N ALA A 241 21.44 14.86 -5.52
CA ALA A 241 22.44 15.90 -5.76
C ALA A 241 23.10 15.76 -7.14
N LYS A 242 23.42 14.54 -7.55
CA LYS A 242 24.04 14.26 -8.86
C LYS A 242 23.09 14.52 -10.03
N GLU A 243 21.81 14.21 -9.89
CA GLU A 243 20.79 14.47 -10.93
C GLU A 243 20.46 15.96 -11.09
N LEU A 244 20.62 16.75 -10.03
CA LEU A 244 20.33 18.19 -10.05
C LEU A 244 21.39 19.00 -10.83
N GLU A 245 22.65 18.57 -10.79
CA GLU A 245 23.78 19.23 -11.47
C GLU A 245 23.55 19.46 -12.98
N PRO A 246 23.16 18.46 -13.79
CA PRO A 246 22.90 18.67 -15.23
C PRO A 246 21.66 19.53 -15.50
N MET A 247 20.62 19.47 -14.66
CA MET A 247 19.43 20.33 -14.82
C MET A 247 19.78 21.80 -14.60
N LEU A 248 20.59 22.07 -13.58
CA LEU A 248 21.12 23.40 -13.27
C LEU A 248 21.95 23.95 -14.45
N PHE A 249 22.77 23.08 -15.05
CA PHE A 249 23.60 23.41 -16.20
C PHE A 249 22.78 23.76 -17.45
N LEU A 250 21.76 22.95 -17.77
CA LEU A 250 20.86 23.22 -18.89
C LEU A 250 20.16 24.57 -18.72
N PHE A 251 19.66 24.86 -17.53
CA PHE A 251 19.04 26.15 -17.22
C PHE A 251 20.02 27.31 -17.41
N ALA A 252 21.28 27.16 -16.95
CA ALA A 252 22.30 28.20 -17.09
C ALA A 252 22.64 28.50 -18.57
N ILE A 253 22.73 27.48 -19.43
CA ILE A 253 22.95 27.66 -20.88
C ILE A 253 21.78 28.43 -21.52
N ILE A 254 20.54 28.08 -21.17
CA ILE A 254 19.35 28.76 -21.72
C ILE A 254 19.36 30.24 -21.35
N MET A 255 19.67 30.55 -20.09
CA MET A 255 19.75 31.94 -19.62
C MET A 255 20.91 32.72 -20.26
N ASP A 256 22.06 32.09 -20.48
CA ASP A 256 23.19 32.69 -21.18
C ASP A 256 22.85 33.01 -22.65
N ALA A 257 22.16 32.09 -23.34
CA ALA A 257 21.68 32.32 -24.70
C ALA A 257 20.70 33.49 -24.79
N LEU A 258 19.79 33.63 -23.81
CA LEU A 258 18.88 34.78 -23.72
C LEU A 258 19.63 36.10 -23.50
N LEU A 259 20.66 36.11 -22.65
CA LEU A 259 21.51 37.29 -22.43
C LEU A 259 22.31 37.68 -23.68
N LEU A 260 22.82 36.70 -24.42
CA LEU A 260 23.52 36.93 -25.68
C LEU A 260 22.58 37.56 -26.72
N PHE A 261 21.37 37.01 -26.87
CA PHE A 261 20.35 37.58 -27.76
C PHE A 261 20.02 39.03 -27.40
N MET A 262 19.86 39.32 -26.10
CA MET A 262 19.63 40.69 -25.63
C MET A 262 20.81 41.61 -25.94
N MET A 263 22.07 41.17 -25.81
CA MET A 263 23.24 41.96 -26.20
C MET A 263 23.30 42.27 -27.68
N VAL A 264 22.97 41.31 -28.53
CA VAL A 264 22.87 41.52 -29.98
C VAL A 264 21.78 42.56 -30.29
N PHE A 265 20.63 42.47 -29.62
CA PHE A 265 19.57 43.48 -29.73
C PHE A 265 20.07 44.89 -29.32
N PHE A 266 20.79 45.02 -28.19
CA PHE A 266 21.39 46.31 -27.79
C PHE A 266 22.33 46.86 -28.87
N VAL A 267 23.18 46.03 -29.49
CA VAL A 267 24.11 46.44 -30.55
C VAL A 267 23.39 46.88 -31.82
N ILE A 268 22.37 46.14 -32.27
CA ILE A 268 21.56 46.51 -33.44
C ILE A 268 20.87 47.84 -33.20
N MET A 269 20.24 48.02 -32.04
CA MET A 269 19.54 49.27 -31.70
C MET A 269 20.48 50.49 -31.64
N PHE A 270 21.71 50.33 -31.17
CA PHE A 270 22.72 51.40 -31.24
C PHE A 270 23.21 51.67 -32.67
N SER A 271 23.27 50.64 -33.53
CA SER A 271 23.61 50.80 -34.95
C SER A 271 22.49 51.48 -35.73
N ASP A 272 21.24 51.15 -35.44
CA ASP A 272 20.06 51.78 -36.04
C ASP A 272 19.98 53.27 -35.67
N LEU A 273 20.41 53.65 -34.46
CA LEU A 273 20.54 55.05 -34.08
C LEU A 273 21.67 55.76 -34.84
N GLU A 274 22.79 55.08 -35.11
CA GLU A 274 23.92 55.65 -35.87
C GLU A 274 23.60 55.86 -37.35
N CYS A 275 22.72 55.02 -37.91
CA CYS A 275 22.20 55.16 -39.27
C CYS A 275 20.95 56.05 -39.36
N ASP A 276 20.60 56.76 -38.29
CA ASP A 276 19.41 57.63 -38.19
C ASP A 276 18.07 56.91 -38.51
N TYR A 277 17.98 55.60 -38.31
CA TYR A 277 16.76 54.82 -38.54
C TYR A 277 15.73 54.91 -37.41
N ILE A 278 16.15 55.27 -36.19
CA ILE A 278 15.26 55.38 -35.01
C ILE A 278 15.51 56.68 -34.24
N ASN A 279 14.45 57.25 -33.66
CA ASN A 279 14.58 58.43 -32.82
C ASN A 279 15.26 58.11 -31.47
N PRO A 280 16.09 59.03 -30.94
CA PRO A 280 16.75 58.90 -29.63
C PRO A 280 15.83 58.62 -28.45
N ILE A 281 14.64 59.23 -28.43
CA ILE A 281 13.65 59.09 -27.35
C ILE A 281 13.03 57.70 -27.38
N ASP A 282 12.68 57.22 -28.58
CA ASP A 282 12.08 55.88 -28.78
C ASP A 282 13.09 54.77 -28.46
N LEU A 283 14.37 54.98 -28.79
CA LEU A 283 15.46 54.11 -28.38
C LEU A 283 15.56 54.04 -26.85
N CYS A 284 15.70 55.17 -26.16
CA CYS A 284 15.91 55.20 -24.71
C CYS A 284 14.75 54.54 -23.95
N ASN A 285 13.50 54.76 -24.37
CA ASN A 285 12.33 54.13 -23.76
C ASN A 285 12.34 52.60 -23.92
N LYS A 286 12.67 52.09 -25.13
CA LYS A 286 12.78 50.64 -25.37
C LYS A 286 13.96 50.03 -24.62
N LEU A 287 15.13 50.67 -24.66
CA LEU A 287 16.36 50.15 -24.10
C LEU A 287 16.31 50.08 -22.58
N ASN A 288 15.82 51.15 -21.93
CA ASN A 288 15.78 51.25 -20.49
C ASN A 288 14.86 50.20 -19.84
N GLN A 289 13.83 49.73 -20.57
CA GLN A 289 12.97 48.63 -20.13
C GLN A 289 13.75 47.30 -19.98
N PHE A 290 14.77 47.07 -20.81
CA PHE A 290 15.54 45.82 -20.82
C PHE A 290 16.85 45.88 -20.02
N VAL A 291 17.35 47.07 -19.68
CA VAL A 291 18.61 47.24 -18.95
C VAL A 291 18.57 46.63 -17.54
N LEU A 292 17.50 46.85 -16.78
CA LEU A 292 17.36 46.29 -15.42
C LEU A 292 17.14 44.77 -15.43
N PRO A 293 16.23 44.21 -16.27
CA PRO A 293 16.10 42.77 -16.43
C PRO A 293 17.38 42.06 -16.85
N GLU A 294 18.20 42.66 -17.73
CA GLU A 294 19.48 42.11 -18.16
C GLU A 294 20.47 41.98 -17.01
N MET A 295 20.71 43.08 -16.27
CA MET A 295 21.63 43.07 -15.14
C MET A 295 21.13 42.14 -14.02
N GLY A 296 19.81 42.06 -13.82
CA GLY A 296 19.18 41.13 -12.88
C GLY A 296 19.38 39.66 -13.27
N ALA A 297 19.16 39.31 -14.53
CA ALA A 297 19.37 37.96 -15.05
C ALA A 297 20.84 37.53 -14.96
N HIS A 298 21.78 38.43 -15.25
CA HIS A 298 23.21 38.16 -15.11
C HIS A 298 23.64 37.99 -13.63
N ALA A 299 23.11 38.83 -12.73
CA ALA A 299 23.35 38.68 -11.29
C ALA A 299 22.76 37.37 -10.73
N PHE A 300 21.60 36.96 -11.24
CA PHE A 300 20.97 35.69 -10.89
C PHE A 300 21.81 34.50 -11.34
N LEU A 301 22.35 34.52 -12.56
CA LEU A 301 23.26 33.48 -13.04
C LEU A 301 24.56 33.40 -12.22
N PHE A 302 25.13 34.54 -11.86
CA PHE A 302 26.29 34.59 -10.96
C PHE A 302 25.99 33.95 -9.60
N PHE A 303 24.82 34.25 -9.02
CA PHE A 303 24.40 33.66 -7.75
C PHE A 303 24.20 32.14 -7.87
N MET A 304 23.59 31.68 -8.95
CA MET A 304 23.39 30.24 -9.23
C MET A 304 24.72 29.49 -9.33
N PHE A 305 25.74 30.10 -9.95
CA PHE A 305 27.09 29.53 -10.02
C PHE A 305 27.87 29.55 -8.70
N LEU A 306 27.59 30.54 -7.84
CA LEU A 306 28.14 30.61 -6.50
C LEU A 306 27.60 29.45 -5.63
N VAL A 307 26.29 29.18 -5.69
CA VAL A 307 25.65 28.08 -4.94
C VAL A 307 26.12 26.71 -5.41
N ASN A 308 26.39 26.54 -6.71
CA ASN A 308 26.89 25.28 -7.27
C ASN A 308 28.39 25.01 -7.00
N GLY A 309 29.13 25.95 -6.39
CA GLY A 309 30.56 25.76 -6.11
C GLY A 309 31.46 25.77 -7.35
N SER A 310 31.00 26.30 -8.48
CA SER A 310 31.81 26.40 -9.71
C SER A 310 32.71 27.64 -9.68
N TRP A 311 33.79 27.55 -8.91
CA TRP A 311 34.67 28.68 -8.57
C TRP A 311 35.27 29.40 -9.79
N ILE A 312 35.64 28.66 -10.83
CA ILE A 312 36.31 29.21 -12.02
C ILE A 312 35.42 30.23 -12.75
N ALA A 313 34.16 29.86 -13.00
CA ALA A 313 33.27 30.73 -13.74
C ALA A 313 32.56 31.76 -12.84
N THR A 314 32.46 31.53 -11.53
CA THR A 314 32.12 32.60 -10.58
C THR A 314 33.21 33.68 -10.58
N LEU A 315 34.48 33.28 -10.54
CA LEU A 315 35.61 34.22 -10.61
C LEU A 315 35.62 35.01 -11.93
N LEU A 316 35.34 34.32 -13.04
CA LEU A 316 35.24 34.96 -14.35
C LEU A 316 34.13 36.01 -14.39
N ASN A 317 32.93 35.71 -13.86
CA ASN A 317 31.74 36.57 -13.84
C ASN A 317 31.80 37.74 -12.84
N LEU A 318 32.59 37.62 -11.78
CA LEU A 318 32.72 38.58 -10.68
C LEU A 318 33.02 40.05 -11.13
N PRO A 319 34.02 40.34 -11.99
CA PRO A 319 34.31 41.71 -12.41
C PRO A 319 33.15 42.39 -13.13
N LEU A 320 32.40 41.64 -13.95
CA LEU A 320 31.27 42.18 -14.70
C LEU A 320 30.07 42.47 -13.80
N VAL A 321 29.77 41.56 -12.86
CA VAL A 321 28.72 41.79 -11.84
C VAL A 321 29.08 42.99 -10.97
N ALA A 322 30.33 43.09 -10.49
CA ALA A 322 30.78 44.21 -9.68
C ALA A 322 30.68 45.56 -10.44
N TYR A 323 30.96 45.56 -11.74
CA TYR A 323 30.76 46.73 -12.59
C TYR A 323 29.27 47.12 -12.71
N ASN A 324 28.40 46.16 -13.01
CA ASN A 324 26.96 46.40 -13.13
C ASN A 324 26.35 46.87 -11.79
N VAL A 325 26.71 46.26 -10.67
CA VAL A 325 26.27 46.68 -9.32
C VAL A 325 26.70 48.11 -9.02
N ARG A 326 27.97 48.44 -9.28
CA ARG A 326 28.48 49.82 -9.09
C ARG A 326 27.74 50.83 -9.98
N LYS A 327 27.38 50.45 -11.21
CA LYS A 327 26.61 51.29 -12.14
C LYS A 327 25.19 51.56 -11.65
N VAL A 328 24.53 50.55 -11.07
CA VAL A 328 23.19 50.67 -10.47
C VAL A 328 23.22 51.55 -9.21
N VAL A 329 24.17 51.31 -8.30
CA VAL A 329 24.32 52.09 -7.05
C VAL A 329 24.60 53.57 -7.33
N ASN A 330 25.37 53.87 -8.36
CA ASN A 330 25.66 55.25 -8.77
C ASN A 330 24.54 55.93 -9.57
N GLY A 331 23.40 55.25 -9.81
CA GLY A 331 22.25 55.80 -10.53
C GLY A 331 22.46 56.01 -12.04
N ARG A 332 23.59 55.55 -12.62
CA ARG A 332 23.97 55.77 -14.03
C ARG A 332 23.54 54.62 -14.96
N HIS A 333 22.41 53.98 -14.66
CA HIS A 333 21.94 52.81 -15.40
C HIS A 333 20.99 53.17 -16.55
N MET A 334 20.31 54.32 -16.49
CA MET A 334 19.37 54.76 -17.53
C MET A 334 20.07 55.50 -18.66
N TYR A 335 19.59 55.33 -19.89
CA TYR A 335 20.02 56.10 -21.05
C TYR A 335 19.20 57.40 -21.16
N ASP A 336 19.88 58.52 -21.35
CA ASP A 336 19.24 59.84 -21.56
C ASP A 336 19.28 60.20 -23.05
N ALA A 337 18.10 60.49 -23.62
CA ALA A 337 17.93 60.83 -25.02
C ALA A 337 18.67 62.12 -25.44
N THR A 338 18.97 63.01 -24.50
CA THR A 338 19.68 64.28 -24.77
C THR A 338 21.19 64.11 -24.88
N GLU A 339 21.76 63.09 -24.23
CA GLU A 339 23.20 62.83 -24.23
C GLU A 339 23.61 61.59 -25.03
N ILE A 340 22.65 60.80 -25.52
CA ILE A 340 22.87 59.50 -26.14
C ILE A 340 23.84 59.55 -27.33
N PHE A 341 23.80 60.60 -28.17
CA PHE A 341 24.74 60.74 -29.29
C PHE A 341 26.18 61.04 -28.84
N ARG A 342 26.34 61.76 -27.72
CA ARG A 342 27.67 62.09 -27.16
C ARG A 342 28.31 60.86 -26.51
N THR A 343 27.51 60.01 -25.89
CA THR A 343 27.97 58.82 -25.16
C THR A 343 27.85 57.51 -25.97
N LEU A 344 27.28 57.57 -27.18
CA LEU A 344 27.10 56.44 -28.10
C LEU A 344 28.35 55.55 -28.28
N PRO A 345 29.55 56.09 -28.60
CA PRO A 345 30.74 55.26 -28.80
C PRO A 345 31.20 54.55 -27.52
N GLN A 346 30.88 55.10 -26.34
CA GLN A 346 31.20 54.48 -25.05
C GLN A 346 30.22 53.33 -24.76
N HIS A 347 28.91 53.56 -24.91
CA HIS A 347 27.90 52.52 -24.68
C HIS A 347 27.98 51.36 -25.69
N LYS A 348 28.29 51.66 -26.96
CA LYS A 348 28.55 50.64 -27.98
C LYS A 348 29.74 49.76 -27.61
N LYS A 349 30.84 50.35 -27.13
CA LYS A 349 32.02 49.60 -26.64
C LYS A 349 31.68 48.74 -25.41
N GLU A 350 30.90 49.27 -24.47
CA GLU A 350 30.42 48.49 -23.30
C GLU A 350 29.60 47.27 -23.74
N SER A 351 28.68 47.43 -24.69
CA SER A 351 27.89 46.32 -25.23
C SER A 351 28.74 45.27 -25.95
N PHE A 352 29.78 45.67 -26.70
CA PHE A 352 30.70 44.72 -27.33
C PHE A 352 31.56 43.95 -26.30
N ILE A 353 32.00 44.62 -25.23
CA ILE A 353 32.75 43.97 -24.15
C ILE A 353 31.85 42.95 -23.42
N LYS A 354 30.61 43.31 -23.13
CA LYS A 354 29.62 42.40 -22.54
C LYS A 354 29.32 41.20 -23.45
N LEU A 355 29.14 41.44 -24.75
CA LEU A 355 28.90 40.38 -25.74
C LEU A 355 30.09 39.41 -25.83
N GLY A 356 31.32 39.92 -25.88
CA GLY A 356 32.52 39.09 -25.88
C GLY A 356 32.67 38.28 -24.59
N PHE A 357 32.28 38.86 -23.46
CA PHE A 357 32.30 38.18 -22.17
C PHE A 357 31.28 37.04 -22.08
N TYR A 358 30.04 37.25 -22.54
CA TYR A 358 29.03 36.18 -22.59
C TYR A 358 29.47 35.04 -23.51
N LEU A 359 30.09 35.33 -24.66
CA LEU A 359 30.67 34.29 -25.53
C LEU A 359 31.80 33.49 -24.85
N ILE A 360 32.69 34.16 -24.11
CA ILE A 360 33.78 33.49 -23.39
C ILE A 360 33.22 32.64 -22.24
N VAL A 361 32.25 33.16 -21.48
CA VAL A 361 31.60 32.41 -20.39
C VAL A 361 30.89 31.18 -20.93
N SER A 362 30.16 31.31 -22.05
CA SER A 362 29.48 30.21 -22.74
C SER A 362 30.45 29.11 -23.20
N THR A 363 31.58 29.49 -23.78
CA THR A 363 32.59 28.55 -24.32
C THR A 363 33.50 27.94 -23.26
N SER A 364 33.77 28.64 -22.15
CA SER A 364 34.65 28.16 -21.07
C SER A 364 34.06 27.03 -20.21
N ARG A 365 32.78 26.67 -20.42
CA ARG A 365 32.04 25.66 -19.64
C ARG A 365 31.46 24.50 -20.48
N LEU A 366 31.66 24.51 -21.80
CA LEU A 366 31.60 23.31 -22.65
C LEU A 366 32.94 22.58 -22.56
#